data_AF-A0A2V8PL70-F1
#
_entry.id   AF-A0A2V8PL70-F1
#
_cell.length_a   1.000
_cell.length_b   1.000
_cell.length_c   1.000
_cell.angle_alpha   90.00
_cell.angle_beta   90.00
_cell.angle_gamma   90.00
#
_symmetry.space_group_name_H-M   'P 1'
#
loop_
_entity.id
_entity.type
_entity.pdbx_description
1 polymer ?
#
loop_
_entity_poly.entity_id
_entity_poly.type
_entity_poly.pdbx_seq_one_letter_code
_entity_poly.pdbx_strand_id
1 'polypeptide(L)'
;MNYRVIKIKKLVGFLVAGIFSLCLTCAALAQGNPTGAPAGAGPPPNKNPNIDDRVRQVDEGRLRSAEMDAGTEEKNQRLLQAAIANMKEDFSRIQVLRNDIARNLVARKPFDYKLVSEQTGEINKRASRLNVYMRARAAEDEKENDRPELKSEEMIGALVRLCKLIDSFTENPALKNAATVDSKDIAKARENKANADRDLLAIIKLSGGLQKKSENLRMSQ
;
A
#
# COMPACT_ATOMS: atom_id res chain seq x y z
N MET A 1 6.38 -34.90 25.08
CA MET A 1 6.36 -33.94 26.22
C MET A 1 7.48 -32.94 26.05
N ASN A 2 7.23 -31.71 26.48
CA ASN A 2 8.14 -30.56 26.65
C ASN A 2 8.12 -29.51 25.53
N TYR A 3 7.09 -28.69 25.65
CA TYR A 3 6.86 -27.38 25.05
C TYR A 3 7.85 -26.35 25.63
N ARG A 4 8.43 -25.50 24.78
CA ARG A 4 9.01 -24.22 25.21
C ARG A 4 8.21 -23.09 24.60
N VAL A 5 7.29 -22.56 25.42
CA VAL A 5 6.54 -21.34 25.16
C VAL A 5 7.45 -20.17 25.52
N ILE A 6 7.82 -19.35 24.54
CA ILE A 6 8.50 -18.07 24.77
C ILE A 6 7.46 -16.96 24.57
N LYS A 7 6.98 -16.41 25.68
CA LYS A 7 6.24 -15.14 25.74
C LYS A 7 7.25 -14.01 25.75
N ILE A 8 7.17 -13.07 24.81
CA ILE A 8 7.84 -11.77 24.95
C ILE A 8 6.79 -10.68 24.84
N LYS A 9 6.46 -10.11 26.00
CA LYS A 9 5.74 -8.85 26.16
C LYS A 9 6.72 -7.70 25.94
N LYS A 10 6.23 -6.65 25.27
CA LYS A 10 6.70 -5.26 25.25
C LYS A 10 8.14 -5.00 24.79
N LEU A 11 8.27 -4.29 23.66
CA LEU A 11 9.30 -3.27 23.50
C LEU A 11 8.74 -2.13 22.63
N VAL A 12 8.16 -1.15 23.31
CA VAL A 12 7.97 0.22 22.81
C VAL A 12 9.25 0.96 23.15
N GLY A 13 9.82 1.71 22.20
CA GLY A 13 10.80 2.75 22.51
C GLY A 13 11.94 2.87 21.50
N PHE A 14 11.97 4.02 20.84
CA PHE A 14 13.13 4.77 20.35
C PHE A 14 14.10 4.11 19.35
N LEU A 15 14.25 4.75 18.18
CA LEU A 15 15.58 5.04 17.63
C LEU A 15 15.53 6.24 16.68
N VAL A 16 15.94 7.37 17.24
CA VAL A 16 16.57 8.50 16.55
C VAL A 16 18.00 8.08 16.23
N ALA A 17 18.46 8.25 14.98
CA ALA A 17 19.73 8.90 14.62
C ALA A 17 20.31 8.41 13.28
N GLY A 18 20.70 9.40 12.48
CA GLY A 18 21.90 9.36 11.66
C GLY A 18 21.65 9.24 10.16
N ILE A 19 22.00 10.30 9.40
CA ILE A 19 23.16 10.26 8.49
C ILE A 19 23.80 11.65 8.47
N PHE A 20 25.10 11.67 8.74
CA PHE A 20 26.00 12.81 8.71
C PHE A 20 26.86 12.74 7.44
N SER A 21 27.31 13.91 6.99
CA SER A 21 28.54 14.16 6.22
C SER A 21 28.49 14.17 4.68
N LEU A 22 28.71 15.36 4.12
CA LEU A 22 29.68 15.56 3.03
C LEU A 22 30.30 16.98 3.05
N CYS A 23 31.49 17.06 3.65
CA CYS A 23 32.74 17.78 3.30
C CYS A 23 32.74 19.22 2.70
N LEU A 24 33.34 20.22 3.39
CA LEU A 24 34.73 20.76 3.28
C LEU A 24 34.96 21.62 1.99
N THR A 25 35.57 22.82 1.93
CA THR A 25 36.35 23.69 2.85
C THR A 25 36.66 25.05 2.19
N CYS A 26 36.85 26.08 3.02
CA CYS A 26 37.77 27.24 2.94
C CYS A 26 37.69 28.28 1.79
N ALA A 27 37.38 29.52 2.15
CA ALA A 27 38.28 30.67 1.94
C ALA A 27 37.91 31.82 2.90
N ALA A 28 38.81 32.13 3.83
CA ALA A 28 38.78 33.33 4.66
C ALA A 28 39.67 34.40 4.00
N LEU A 29 39.11 35.57 3.70
CA LEU A 29 39.80 36.87 3.53
C LEU A 29 38.82 37.94 4.04
N ALA A 30 39.07 38.51 5.22
CA ALA A 30 39.84 39.74 5.44
C ALA A 30 38.99 41.02 5.40
N GLN A 31 38.66 41.47 6.62
CA GLN A 31 38.57 42.84 7.15
C GLN A 31 38.26 44.03 6.21
N GLY A 32 37.26 44.84 6.65
CA GLY A 32 37.46 46.29 6.80
C GLY A 32 36.41 47.19 6.17
N ASN A 33 35.47 47.70 6.97
CA ASN A 33 35.40 49.16 7.21
C ASN A 33 34.52 49.51 8.45
N PRO A 34 34.75 50.68 9.07
CA PRO A 34 34.49 50.93 10.48
C PRO A 34 33.24 51.78 10.72
N THR A 35 32.51 51.47 11.78
CA THR A 35 31.94 52.47 12.71
C THR A 35 31.60 51.74 14.00
N GLY A 36 32.21 52.19 15.10
CA GLY A 36 32.15 51.52 16.38
C GLY A 36 30.78 51.61 17.06
N ALA A 37 30.41 50.54 17.75
CA ALA A 37 29.57 50.59 18.94
C ALA A 37 30.23 49.68 20.00
N PRO A 38 30.29 50.08 21.28
CA PRO A 38 31.04 49.35 22.30
C PRO A 38 30.42 48.00 22.62
N ALA A 39 31.28 47.00 22.82
CA ALA A 39 30.94 45.74 23.45
C ALA A 39 30.48 46.00 24.89
N GLY A 40 29.23 45.63 25.24
CA GLY A 40 28.75 45.73 26.61
C GLY A 40 27.24 45.80 26.82
N ALA A 41 26.41 45.93 25.77
CA ALA A 41 24.96 45.89 25.93
C ALA A 41 24.43 44.50 25.54
N GLY A 42 24.10 43.68 26.53
CA GLY A 42 23.14 42.59 26.32
C GLY A 42 21.84 43.16 25.72
N PRO A 43 21.03 42.34 25.04
CA PRO A 43 19.79 42.82 24.44
C PRO A 43 18.98 43.62 25.47
N PRO A 44 18.45 44.80 25.12
CA PRO A 44 17.77 45.67 26.07
C PRO A 44 16.66 44.89 26.79
N PRO A 45 16.44 45.11 28.10
CA PRO A 45 15.35 44.47 28.82
C PRO A 45 14.05 44.73 28.06
N ASN A 46 13.40 43.65 27.60
CA ASN A 46 12.16 43.75 26.85
C ASN A 46 11.07 44.25 27.81
N LYS A 47 10.84 45.57 27.84
CA LYS A 47 9.80 46.24 28.63
C LYS A 47 8.42 46.19 27.97
N ASN A 48 8.16 45.22 27.10
CA ASN A 48 6.85 45.10 26.50
C ASN A 48 5.86 44.55 27.56
N PRO A 49 4.83 45.31 27.98
CA PRO A 49 3.91 44.89 29.03
C PRO A 49 3.07 43.66 28.66
N ASN A 50 3.14 43.21 27.40
CA ASN A 50 2.36 42.10 26.85
C ASN A 50 3.19 40.83 26.59
N ILE A 51 4.36 40.67 27.23
CA ILE A 51 5.19 39.46 27.02
C ILE A 51 4.44 38.20 27.45
N ASP A 52 3.77 38.23 28.61
CA ASP A 52 3.04 37.07 29.13
C ASP A 52 1.86 36.68 28.24
N ASP A 53 1.16 37.67 27.68
CA ASP A 53 0.09 37.46 26.70
C ASP A 53 0.61 36.88 25.38
N ARG A 54 1.77 37.34 24.89
CA ARG A 54 2.43 36.76 23.71
C ARG A 54 2.85 35.31 23.96
N VAL A 55 3.40 35.01 25.13
CA VAL A 55 3.78 33.64 25.51
C VAL A 55 2.55 32.75 25.55
N ARG A 56 1.47 33.21 26.20
CA ARG A 56 0.19 32.50 26.23
C ARG A 56 -0.39 32.26 24.85
N GLN A 57 -0.37 33.26 23.95
CA GLN A 57 -0.85 33.12 22.57
C GLN A 57 -0.02 32.11 21.77
N VAL A 58 1.30 32.08 21.96
CA VAL A 58 2.18 31.08 21.33
C VAL A 58 1.86 29.68 21.85
N ASP A 59 1.68 29.52 23.17
CA ASP A 59 1.35 28.23 23.77
C ASP A 59 -0.03 27.73 23.33
N GLU A 60 -1.05 28.58 23.30
CA GLU A 60 -2.38 28.26 22.74
C GLU A 60 -2.30 27.87 21.26
N GLY A 61 -1.47 28.57 20.47
CA GLY A 61 -1.21 28.23 19.09
C GLY A 61 -0.57 26.85 18.94
N ARG A 62 0.41 26.52 19.79
CA ARG A 62 1.08 25.21 19.80
C ARG A 62 0.13 24.08 20.22
N LEU A 63 -0.72 24.30 21.22
CA LEU A 63 -1.72 23.32 21.64
C LEU A 63 -2.73 23.05 20.53
N ARG A 64 -3.25 24.10 19.88
CA ARG A 64 -4.17 23.95 18.75
C ARG A 64 -3.55 23.22 17.56
N SER A 65 -2.29 23.52 17.24
CA SER A 65 -1.55 22.78 16.20
C SER A 65 -1.37 21.31 16.58
N ALA A 66 -0.99 21.01 17.84
CA ALA A 66 -0.84 19.64 18.31
C ALA A 66 -2.17 18.85 18.30
N GLU A 67 -3.30 19.50 18.63
CA GLU A 67 -4.64 18.91 18.54
C GLU A 67 -5.04 18.62 17.09
N MET A 68 -4.73 19.54 16.16
CA MET A 68 -4.96 19.32 14.72
C MET A 68 -4.11 18.16 14.19
N ASP A 69 -2.86 18.08 14.59
CA ASP A 69 -1.95 17.00 14.20
C ASP A 69 -2.42 15.66 14.78
N ALA A 70 -2.80 15.60 16.05
CA ALA A 70 -3.34 14.40 16.69
C ALA A 70 -4.67 13.95 16.04
N GLY A 71 -5.57 14.89 15.73
CA GLY A 71 -6.82 14.58 15.02
C GLY A 71 -6.61 14.12 13.58
N THR A 72 -5.53 14.56 12.94
CA THR A 72 -5.13 14.10 11.60
C THR A 72 -4.53 12.69 11.67
N GLU A 73 -3.66 12.43 12.64
CA GLU A 73 -3.06 11.11 12.87
C GLU A 73 -4.12 10.05 13.19
N GLU A 74 -5.10 10.36 14.05
CA GLU A 74 -6.19 9.44 14.36
C GLU A 74 -7.03 9.10 13.12
N LYS A 75 -7.36 10.11 12.29
CA LYS A 75 -8.07 9.89 11.02
C LYS A 75 -7.25 9.00 10.09
N ASN A 76 -5.95 9.25 9.95
CA ASN A 76 -5.06 8.44 9.12
C ASN A 76 -5.01 6.98 9.59
N GLN A 77 -4.95 6.74 10.91
CA GLN A 77 -4.99 5.40 11.47
C GLN A 77 -6.30 4.68 11.18
N ARG A 78 -7.45 5.36 11.33
CA ARG A 78 -8.77 4.80 10.99
C ARG A 78 -8.87 4.44 9.50
N LEU A 79 -8.37 5.32 8.62
CA LEU A 79 -8.33 5.07 7.16
C LEU A 79 -7.45 3.86 6.83
N LEU A 80 -6.27 3.74 7.47
CA LEU A 80 -5.38 2.60 7.29
C LEU A 80 -6.03 1.28 7.73
N GLN A 81 -6.72 1.28 8.88
CA GLN A 81 -7.43 0.10 9.37
C GLN A 81 -8.56 -0.30 8.41
N ALA A 82 -9.34 0.67 7.92
CA ALA A 82 -10.38 0.42 6.92
C ALA A 82 -9.81 -0.15 5.62
N ALA A 83 -8.67 0.37 5.15
CA ALA A 83 -7.99 -0.15 3.97
C ALA A 83 -7.53 -1.61 4.18
N ILE A 84 -6.94 -1.93 5.33
CA ILE A 84 -6.53 -3.31 5.66
C ILE A 84 -7.73 -4.25 5.72
N ALA A 85 -8.85 -3.81 6.31
CA ALA A 85 -10.08 -4.60 6.37
C ALA A 85 -10.62 -4.89 4.96
N ASN A 86 -10.71 -3.85 4.11
CA ASN A 86 -11.14 -3.98 2.72
C ASN A 86 -10.23 -4.94 1.93
N MET A 87 -8.90 -4.85 2.11
CA MET A 87 -7.95 -5.78 1.47
C MET A 87 -8.22 -7.23 1.86
N LYS A 88 -8.44 -7.51 3.15
CA LYS A 88 -8.73 -8.87 3.63
C LYS A 88 -10.04 -9.43 3.07
N GLU A 89 -11.08 -8.59 3.05
CA GLU A 89 -12.38 -8.95 2.47
C GLU A 89 -12.23 -9.28 0.98
N ASP A 90 -11.57 -8.39 0.22
CA ASP A 90 -11.39 -8.56 -1.22
C ASP A 90 -10.60 -9.82 -1.56
N PHE A 91 -9.51 -10.06 -0.83
CA PHE A 91 -8.68 -11.25 -1.00
C PHE A 91 -9.49 -12.53 -0.74
N SER A 92 -10.23 -12.56 0.36
CA SER A 92 -11.07 -13.72 0.74
C SER A 92 -12.18 -13.94 -0.28
N ARG A 93 -12.83 -12.86 -0.74
CA ARG A 93 -13.95 -12.95 -1.68
C ARG A 93 -13.50 -13.48 -3.04
N ILE A 94 -12.35 -13.05 -3.54
CA ILE A 94 -11.75 -13.57 -4.79
C ILE A 94 -11.51 -15.08 -4.68
N GLN A 95 -11.01 -15.57 -3.55
CA GLN A 95 -10.78 -17.01 -3.33
C GLN A 95 -12.09 -17.81 -3.33
N VAL A 96 -13.16 -17.28 -2.70
CA VAL A 96 -14.48 -17.91 -2.73
C VAL A 96 -15.03 -18.00 -4.16
N LEU A 97 -14.99 -16.90 -4.91
CA LEU A 97 -15.46 -16.86 -6.30
C LEU A 97 -14.67 -17.83 -7.19
N ARG A 98 -13.34 -17.91 -7.02
CA ARG A 98 -12.50 -18.90 -7.70
C ARG A 98 -12.96 -20.32 -7.41
N ASN A 99 -13.29 -20.63 -6.16
CA ASN A 99 -13.75 -21.97 -5.78
C ASN A 99 -15.12 -22.30 -6.39
N ASP A 100 -16.03 -21.34 -6.45
CA ASP A 100 -17.35 -21.53 -7.07
C ASP A 100 -17.22 -21.78 -8.58
N ILE A 101 -16.38 -21.01 -9.27
CA ILE A 101 -16.05 -21.23 -10.70
C ILE A 101 -15.46 -22.64 -10.88
N ALA A 102 -14.45 -23.00 -10.09
CA ALA A 102 -13.79 -24.30 -10.19
C ALA A 102 -14.76 -25.46 -9.97
N ARG A 103 -15.68 -25.36 -8.99
CA ARG A 103 -16.72 -26.37 -8.74
C ARG A 103 -17.65 -26.53 -9.94
N ASN A 104 -18.09 -25.43 -10.55
CA ASN A 104 -18.96 -25.47 -11.72
C ASN A 104 -18.26 -26.09 -12.93
N LEU A 105 -16.96 -25.80 -13.13
CA LEU A 105 -16.14 -26.41 -14.18
C LEU A 105 -15.98 -27.92 -13.98
N VAL A 106 -15.63 -28.36 -12.76
CA VAL A 106 -15.45 -29.79 -12.44
C VAL A 106 -16.76 -30.56 -12.59
N ALA A 107 -17.88 -29.97 -12.19
CA ALA A 107 -19.21 -30.55 -12.34
C ALA A 107 -19.70 -30.61 -13.79
N ARG A 108 -18.95 -30.05 -14.76
CA ARG A 108 -19.32 -29.98 -16.19
C ARG A 108 -20.73 -29.45 -16.42
N LYS A 109 -21.18 -28.52 -15.58
CA LYS A 109 -22.50 -27.90 -15.73
C LYS A 109 -22.52 -27.06 -17.01
N PRO A 110 -23.66 -26.97 -17.72
CA PRO A 110 -23.84 -25.96 -18.75
C PRO A 110 -23.53 -24.57 -18.19
N PHE A 111 -22.90 -23.72 -18.99
CA PHE A 111 -22.57 -22.37 -18.54
C PHE A 111 -23.83 -21.52 -18.41
N ASP A 112 -24.05 -21.03 -17.20
CA ASP A 112 -24.88 -19.87 -16.97
C ASP A 112 -24.01 -18.62 -17.24
N TYR A 113 -24.13 -18.06 -18.44
CA TYR A 113 -23.36 -16.88 -18.84
C TYR A 113 -23.67 -15.63 -18.01
N LYS A 114 -24.86 -15.56 -17.39
CA LYS A 114 -25.17 -14.48 -16.45
C LYS A 114 -24.33 -14.64 -15.18
N LEU A 115 -24.33 -15.84 -14.61
CA LEU A 115 -23.52 -16.15 -13.42
C LEU A 115 -22.03 -15.95 -13.68
N VAL A 116 -21.51 -16.40 -14.83
CA VAL A 116 -20.09 -16.22 -15.19
C VAL A 116 -19.75 -14.73 -15.30
N SER A 117 -20.60 -13.91 -15.94
CA SER A 117 -20.39 -12.47 -16.00
C SER A 117 -20.36 -11.84 -14.61
N GLU A 118 -21.33 -12.16 -13.75
CA GLU A 118 -21.41 -11.62 -12.39
C GLU A 118 -20.17 -12.00 -11.55
N GLN A 119 -19.76 -13.27 -11.57
CA GLN A 119 -18.60 -13.74 -10.82
C GLN A 119 -17.30 -13.11 -11.32
N THR A 120 -17.10 -13.05 -12.64
CA THR A 120 -15.88 -12.49 -13.23
C THR A 120 -15.81 -10.97 -13.10
N GLY A 121 -16.95 -10.28 -13.16
CA GLY A 121 -17.06 -8.85 -12.84
C GLY A 121 -16.76 -8.54 -11.37
N GLU A 122 -17.24 -9.36 -10.44
CA GLU A 122 -16.90 -9.20 -9.02
C GLU A 122 -15.40 -9.42 -8.77
N ILE A 123 -14.79 -10.45 -9.38
CA ILE A 123 -13.33 -10.66 -9.33
C ILE A 123 -12.59 -9.43 -9.87
N ASN A 124 -12.99 -8.89 -11.03
CA ASN A 124 -12.36 -7.71 -11.63
C ASN A 124 -12.39 -6.50 -10.69
N LYS A 125 -13.56 -6.18 -10.13
CA LYS A 125 -13.74 -5.06 -9.21
C LYS A 125 -12.84 -5.18 -7.98
N ARG A 126 -12.83 -6.36 -7.36
CA ARG A 126 -12.09 -6.63 -6.11
C ARG A 126 -10.58 -6.65 -6.37
N ALA A 127 -10.13 -7.27 -7.46
CA ALA A 127 -8.73 -7.29 -7.85
C ALA A 127 -8.21 -5.89 -8.20
N SER A 128 -9.02 -5.07 -8.87
CA SER A 128 -8.68 -3.68 -9.18
C SER A 128 -8.51 -2.85 -7.91
N ARG A 129 -9.38 -3.04 -6.91
CA ARG A 129 -9.27 -2.36 -5.62
C ARG A 129 -8.04 -2.80 -4.83
N LEU A 130 -7.73 -4.10 -4.82
CA LEU A 130 -6.47 -4.62 -4.25
C LEU A 130 -5.23 -4.00 -4.91
N ASN A 131 -5.24 -3.85 -6.23
CA ASN A 131 -4.12 -3.27 -6.98
C ASN A 131 -3.85 -1.82 -6.56
N VAL A 132 -4.91 -1.03 -6.29
CA VAL A 132 -4.76 0.33 -5.74
C VAL A 132 -4.05 0.31 -4.39
N TYR A 133 -4.47 -0.58 -3.48
CA TYR A 133 -3.85 -0.67 -2.16
C TYR A 133 -2.40 -1.17 -2.21
N MET A 134 -2.07 -2.07 -3.12
CA MET A 134 -0.71 -2.59 -3.29
C MET A 134 0.22 -1.57 -3.94
N ARG A 135 -0.27 -0.79 -4.91
CA ARG A 135 0.48 0.31 -5.54
C ARG A 135 0.67 1.50 -4.60
N ALA A 136 -0.31 1.85 -3.77
CA ALA A 136 -0.14 2.89 -2.76
C ALA A 136 0.99 2.60 -1.75
N ARG A 137 1.41 1.33 -1.62
CA ARG A 137 2.56 0.91 -0.81
C ARG A 137 3.88 0.83 -1.58
N ALA A 138 3.86 0.97 -2.90
CA ALA A 138 5.04 1.00 -3.75
C ALA A 138 5.23 2.44 -4.24
N ALA A 139 6.29 3.11 -3.79
CA ALA A 139 6.70 4.36 -4.42
C ALA A 139 6.82 4.13 -5.94
N GLU A 140 6.30 5.11 -6.67
CA GLU A 140 6.03 5.12 -8.11
C GLU A 140 7.18 4.52 -8.89
N ASP A 141 6.91 3.42 -9.59
CA ASP A 141 7.51 3.15 -10.88
C ASP A 141 6.73 2.05 -11.62
N GLU A 142 6.39 2.41 -12.85
CA GLU A 142 6.35 1.58 -14.05
C GLU A 142 5.06 1.53 -14.88
N LYS A 143 5.36 1.72 -16.17
CA LYS A 143 4.53 1.81 -17.35
C LYS A 143 3.70 0.55 -17.54
N GLU A 144 2.50 0.79 -18.02
CA GLU A 144 1.55 -0.18 -18.52
C GLU A 144 2.22 -1.04 -19.61
N ASN A 145 2.62 -2.26 -19.23
CA ASN A 145 3.14 -3.24 -20.16
C ASN A 145 1.95 -3.84 -20.92
N ASP A 146 1.82 -3.39 -22.16
CA ASP A 146 0.85 -3.88 -23.12
C ASP A 146 1.10 -5.37 -23.37
N ARG A 147 0.21 -6.21 -22.82
CA ARG A 147 0.23 -7.66 -23.04
C ARG A 147 -0.80 -8.03 -24.10
N PRO A 148 -0.62 -9.15 -24.82
CA PRO A 148 -1.46 -9.52 -25.94
C PRO A 148 -2.93 -9.54 -25.55
N GLU A 149 -3.77 -9.05 -26.46
CA GLU A 149 -5.19 -9.31 -26.48
C GLU A 149 -5.44 -10.81 -26.34
N LEU A 150 -6.46 -11.18 -25.57
CA LEU A 150 -6.83 -12.58 -25.37
C LEU A 150 -7.14 -13.17 -26.74
N LYS A 151 -6.23 -14.00 -27.25
CA LYS A 151 -6.54 -14.94 -28.34
C LYS A 151 -7.80 -15.69 -27.92
N SER A 152 -8.67 -15.96 -28.88
CA SER A 152 -9.95 -16.64 -28.70
C SER A 152 -9.78 -18.02 -28.05
N GLU A 153 -9.54 -18.05 -26.74
CA GLU A 153 -9.63 -19.24 -25.92
C GLU A 153 -11.12 -19.54 -25.70
N GLU A 154 -11.51 -20.79 -25.83
CA GLU A 154 -12.84 -21.25 -25.43
C GLU A 154 -13.10 -20.89 -23.96
N MET A 155 -14.35 -20.56 -23.62
CA MET A 155 -14.75 -20.04 -22.29
C MET A 155 -14.18 -20.89 -21.14
N ILE A 156 -14.21 -22.22 -21.29
CA ILE A 156 -13.66 -23.17 -20.31
C ILE A 156 -12.18 -22.92 -20.05
N GLY A 157 -11.37 -22.84 -21.12
CA GLY A 157 -9.93 -22.68 -21.01
C GLY A 157 -9.55 -21.37 -20.32
N ALA A 158 -10.25 -20.28 -20.66
CA ALA A 158 -10.05 -18.98 -20.05
C ALA A 158 -10.45 -18.95 -18.56
N LEU A 159 -11.54 -19.62 -18.16
CA LEU A 159 -11.92 -19.74 -16.75
C LEU A 159 -10.93 -20.59 -15.93
N VAL A 160 -10.44 -21.70 -16.51
CA VAL A 160 -9.38 -22.51 -15.88
C VAL A 160 -8.11 -21.67 -15.68
N ARG A 161 -7.75 -20.86 -16.67
CA ARG A 161 -6.60 -19.95 -16.59
C ARG A 161 -6.78 -18.90 -15.50
N LEU A 162 -7.99 -18.35 -15.36
CA LEU A 162 -8.32 -17.40 -14.29
C LEU A 162 -8.15 -18.05 -12.91
N CYS A 163 -8.65 -19.28 -12.71
CA CYS A 163 -8.48 -19.99 -11.44
C CYS A 163 -7.00 -20.18 -11.09
N LYS A 164 -6.17 -20.60 -12.06
CA LYS A 164 -4.72 -20.79 -11.85
C LYS A 164 -3.99 -19.50 -11.52
N LEU A 165 -4.36 -18.39 -12.16
CA LEU A 165 -3.79 -17.07 -11.84
C LEU A 165 -4.13 -16.64 -10.41
N ILE A 166 -5.39 -16.86 -9.98
CA ILE A 166 -5.81 -16.57 -8.62
C ILE A 166 -5.04 -17.44 -7.60
N ASP A 167 -4.80 -18.72 -7.92
CA ASP A 167 -3.98 -19.59 -7.07
C ASP A 167 -2.55 -19.07 -6.93
N SER A 168 -1.88 -18.80 -8.06
CA SER A 168 -0.52 -18.26 -8.08
C SER A 168 -0.41 -16.97 -7.27
N PHE A 169 -1.37 -16.06 -7.45
CA PHE A 169 -1.44 -14.83 -6.68
C PHE A 169 -1.59 -15.10 -5.18
N THR A 170 -2.57 -15.90 -4.78
CA THR A 170 -2.91 -16.12 -3.36
C THR A 170 -1.89 -16.98 -2.62
N GLU A 171 -1.17 -17.84 -3.33
CA GLU A 171 -0.13 -18.68 -2.75
C GLU A 171 1.22 -17.98 -2.63
N ASN A 172 1.37 -16.81 -3.26
CA ASN A 172 2.60 -16.04 -3.31
C ASN A 172 3.14 -15.69 -1.91
N PRO A 173 4.41 -16.01 -1.61
CA PRO A 173 5.01 -15.73 -0.29
C PRO A 173 5.00 -14.25 0.11
N ALA A 174 5.04 -13.32 -0.85
CA ALA A 174 5.00 -11.89 -0.57
C ALA A 174 3.67 -11.46 0.09
N LEU A 175 2.59 -12.19 -0.15
CA LEU A 175 1.28 -11.91 0.45
C LEU A 175 1.11 -12.59 1.82
N LYS A 176 1.80 -13.72 2.04
CA LYS A 176 1.76 -14.48 3.30
C LYS A 176 2.69 -13.89 4.37
N ASN A 177 3.87 -13.40 3.96
CA ASN A 177 4.96 -13.00 4.86
C ASN A 177 5.26 -11.50 4.85
N ALA A 178 4.28 -10.65 4.50
CA ALA A 178 4.49 -9.21 4.37
C ALA A 178 5.05 -8.52 5.64
N ALA A 179 5.00 -9.18 6.80
CA ALA A 179 5.53 -8.69 8.07
C ALA A 179 6.95 -9.18 8.41
N THR A 180 7.53 -10.12 7.66
CA THR A 180 8.80 -10.79 8.00
C THR A 180 9.67 -10.92 6.75
N VAL A 181 10.26 -9.81 6.30
CA VAL A 181 11.37 -9.87 5.34
C VAL A 181 12.65 -10.03 6.15
N ASP A 182 13.17 -11.26 6.17
CA ASP A 182 14.50 -11.49 6.71
C ASP A 182 15.53 -10.81 5.79
N SER A 183 16.44 -10.03 6.35
CA SER A 183 17.38 -9.15 5.62
C SER A 183 18.24 -9.87 4.58
N LYS A 184 18.33 -11.20 4.64
CA LYS A 184 19.12 -12.05 3.74
C LYS A 184 18.44 -12.35 2.40
N ASP A 185 17.13 -12.14 2.26
CA ASP A 185 16.34 -12.55 1.08
C ASP A 185 15.64 -11.39 0.37
N ILE A 186 16.17 -10.17 0.45
CA ILE A 186 15.55 -8.96 -0.13
C ILE A 186 15.27 -9.12 -1.63
N ALA A 187 16.20 -9.72 -2.39
CA ALA A 187 16.02 -9.95 -3.82
C ALA A 187 14.82 -10.88 -4.12
N LYS A 188 14.69 -11.97 -3.36
CA LYS A 188 13.58 -12.91 -3.48
C LYS A 188 12.26 -12.30 -3.03
N ALA A 189 12.27 -11.46 -2.00
CA ALA A 189 11.10 -10.71 -1.56
C ALA A 189 10.61 -9.74 -2.65
N ARG A 190 11.53 -9.04 -3.32
CA ARG A 190 11.21 -8.15 -4.46
C ARG A 190 10.64 -8.93 -5.64
N GLU A 191 11.26 -10.06 -5.99
CA GLU A 191 10.78 -10.92 -7.06
C GLU A 191 9.37 -11.46 -6.78
N ASN A 192 9.14 -11.99 -5.57
CA ASN A 192 7.83 -12.47 -5.16
C ASN A 192 6.77 -11.37 -5.23
N LYS A 193 7.10 -10.14 -4.80
CA LYS A 193 6.21 -8.99 -4.93
C LYS A 193 5.91 -8.68 -6.40
N ALA A 194 6.93 -8.60 -7.26
CA ALA A 194 6.74 -8.32 -8.68
C ALA A 194 5.88 -9.39 -9.38
N ASN A 195 6.04 -10.66 -8.98
CA ASN A 195 5.18 -11.75 -9.45
C ASN A 195 3.73 -11.59 -8.99
N ALA A 196 3.50 -11.21 -7.73
CA ALA A 196 2.16 -10.94 -7.22
C ALA A 196 1.48 -9.76 -7.95
N ASP A 197 2.23 -8.67 -8.19
CA ASP A 197 1.74 -7.51 -8.93
C ASP A 197 1.36 -7.90 -10.38
N ARG A 198 2.22 -8.69 -11.03
CA ARG A 198 1.96 -9.19 -12.39
C ARG A 198 0.74 -10.11 -12.45
N ASP A 199 0.61 -11.03 -11.51
CA ASP A 199 -0.53 -11.95 -11.44
C ASP A 199 -1.83 -11.19 -11.22
N LEU A 200 -1.81 -10.19 -10.33
CA LEU A 200 -2.99 -9.35 -10.06
C LEU A 200 -3.45 -8.58 -11.30
N LEU A 201 -2.53 -8.01 -12.08
CA LEU A 201 -2.85 -7.37 -13.36
C LEU A 201 -3.40 -8.34 -14.39
N ALA A 202 -2.84 -9.56 -14.45
CA ALA A 202 -3.35 -10.60 -15.33
C ALA A 202 -4.77 -11.04 -14.93
N ILE A 203 -5.06 -11.15 -13.63
CA ILE A 203 -6.41 -11.43 -13.10
C ILE A 203 -7.38 -10.35 -13.54
N ILE A 204 -7.05 -9.07 -13.33
CA ILE A 204 -7.90 -7.92 -13.72
C ILE A 204 -8.22 -8.00 -15.22
N LYS A 205 -7.20 -8.15 -16.08
CA LYS A 205 -7.40 -8.17 -17.53
C LYS A 205 -8.26 -9.37 -17.96
N LEU A 206 -7.96 -10.57 -17.46
CA LEU A 206 -8.65 -11.78 -17.86
C LEU A 206 -10.10 -11.81 -17.37
N SER A 207 -10.35 -11.43 -16.12
CA SER A 207 -11.70 -11.40 -15.58
C SER A 207 -12.56 -10.35 -16.27
N GLY A 208 -12.01 -9.18 -16.62
CA GLY A 208 -12.73 -8.17 -17.39
C GLY A 208 -13.04 -8.63 -18.82
N GLY A 209 -12.13 -9.36 -19.46
CA GLY A 209 -12.37 -9.97 -20.78
C GLY A 209 -13.46 -11.06 -20.73
N LEU A 210 -13.41 -11.92 -19.71
CA LEU A 210 -14.40 -12.98 -19.49
C LEU A 210 -15.79 -12.42 -19.19
N GLN A 211 -15.88 -11.34 -18.42
CA GLN A 211 -17.14 -10.65 -18.15
C GLN A 211 -17.80 -10.20 -19.46
N LYS A 212 -17.08 -9.41 -20.25
CA LYS A 212 -17.57 -8.90 -21.55
C LYS A 212 -17.96 -10.04 -22.50
N LYS A 213 -17.13 -11.09 -22.59
CA LYS A 213 -17.40 -12.25 -23.44
C LYS A 213 -18.69 -12.97 -23.00
N SER A 214 -18.90 -13.14 -21.69
CA SER A 214 -20.09 -13.79 -21.15
C SER A 214 -21.35 -12.95 -21.37
N GLU A 215 -21.26 -11.62 -21.24
CA GLU A 215 -22.36 -10.70 -21.56
C GLU A 215 -22.77 -10.80 -23.03
N ASN A 216 -21.80 -10.80 -23.95
CA ASN A 216 -22.07 -10.93 -25.38
C ASN A 216 -22.72 -12.27 -25.74
N LEU A 217 -22.22 -13.37 -25.16
CA LEU A 217 -22.80 -14.71 -25.37
C LEU A 217 -24.22 -14.79 -24.81
N ARG A 218 -24.50 -14.17 -23.67
CA ARG A 218 -25.85 -14.07 -23.11
C ARG A 218 -26.83 -13.33 -24.03
N MET A 219 -26.38 -12.27 -24.70
CA MET A 219 -27.22 -11.51 -25.64
C MET A 219 -27.45 -12.25 -26.97
N SER A 220 -26.62 -13.24 -27.28
CA SER A 220 -26.69 -14.00 -28.54
C SER A 220 -27.52 -15.30 -28.41
N GLN A 221 -28.07 -15.58 -27.22
CA GLN A 221 -28.94 -16.71 -26.90
C GLN A 221 -30.39 -16.23 -26.76
#